data_AF-M5W6C1-F1
#
_entry.id   AF-M5W6C1-F1
#
_cell.length_a   1.000
_cell.length_b   1.000
_cell.length_c   1.000
_cell.angle_alpha   90.00
_cell.angle_beta   90.00
_cell.angle_gamma   90.00
#
_symmetry.space_group_name_H-M   'P 1'
#
loop_
_entity.id
_entity.type
_entity.pdbx_description
1 polymer ?
#
loop_
_entity_poly.entity_id
_entity_poly.type
_entity_poly.pdbx_seq_one_letter_code
_entity_poly.pdbx_strand_id
1 'polypeptide(L)'
;MEEVDIPSHFLCPISLEIMRDPVTISTGITYDRESIERWLFSGKNKACPVTKQPLFDGTDLTPNHTLRRIIQAWCTLNASQGVERIPTPKSPLDKSQIVKLIEQAKKLPNTNLHCLRRLRSIAITQSERTKSCLEAAGAVEYVASIINKAPSDDPSIIEVAVEVLFLLKGSEAGLKDLISNDGDNNIVESLVKALKFKNFQSRAHAIILLKSVFKVADPIQLMSAKVECFHEILHVLDDRISQQASKAALKLLVELCPWGRNRIKAVEGGAVAVLIEALLETHEKRASELILILLDQLCGCAEGRAELLKHAAGLAIVSKKILRVSHVASDRAVRILSSICRFSATCGVLQEMLQVGVVAKLCLVLQVDCRFKTKEKAREVLKLHSRVWKNSSCIPGHLLPFYPSSSS
;
A
#
# COMPACT_ATOMS: atom_id res chain seq x y z
N MET A 1 25.73 41.57 -12.60
CA MET A 1 25.63 41.02 -11.24
C MET A 1 26.86 40.15 -11.08
N GLU A 2 27.78 40.52 -10.19
CA GLU A 2 28.91 39.64 -9.86
C GLU A 2 28.36 38.36 -9.24
N GLU A 3 28.70 37.22 -9.84
CA GLU A 3 28.37 35.91 -9.29
C GLU A 3 29.09 35.75 -7.95
N VAL A 4 28.34 35.46 -6.90
CA VAL A 4 28.91 35.28 -5.56
C VAL A 4 29.75 34.01 -5.57
N ASP A 5 31.07 34.16 -5.45
CA ASP A 5 31.98 33.01 -5.40
C ASP A 5 31.78 32.25 -4.08
N ILE A 6 31.26 31.03 -4.16
CA ILE A 6 30.99 30.18 -3.01
C ILE A 6 32.31 29.53 -2.58
N PRO A 7 32.78 29.74 -1.33
CA PRO A 7 33.99 29.08 -0.85
C PRO A 7 33.89 27.56 -1.00
N SER A 8 34.90 26.96 -1.65
CA SER A 8 34.93 25.52 -1.97
C SER A 8 34.75 24.61 -0.75
N HIS A 9 35.17 25.06 0.44
CA HIS A 9 35.04 24.36 1.71
C HIS A 9 33.60 24.30 2.24
N PHE A 10 32.67 25.05 1.65
CA PHE A 10 31.24 24.98 1.96
C PHE A 10 30.50 23.96 1.10
N LEU A 11 31.11 23.51 0.01
CA LEU A 11 30.50 22.59 -0.93
C LEU A 11 30.66 21.15 -0.47
N CYS A 12 29.59 20.37 -0.59
CA CYS A 12 29.62 18.95 -0.34
C CYS A 12 30.43 18.25 -1.44
N PRO A 13 31.42 17.40 -1.13
CA PRO A 13 32.21 16.70 -2.16
C PRO A 13 31.41 15.69 -3.00
N ILE A 14 30.16 15.37 -2.63
CA ILE A 14 29.28 14.47 -3.38
C ILE A 14 28.33 15.26 -4.28
N SER A 15 27.55 16.19 -3.73
CA SER A 15 26.54 16.93 -4.50
C SER A 15 27.11 18.18 -5.17
N LEU A 16 28.28 18.66 -4.76
CA LEU A 16 28.88 19.93 -5.17
C LEU A 16 28.01 21.16 -4.86
N GLU A 17 27.01 20.99 -3.99
CA GLU A 17 26.14 22.05 -3.47
C GLU A 17 26.57 22.48 -2.06
N ILE A 18 26.16 23.67 -1.62
CA ILE A 18 26.41 24.15 -0.25
C ILE A 18 25.84 23.15 0.76
N MET A 19 26.68 22.73 1.71
CA MET A 19 26.29 21.84 2.79
C MET A 19 25.26 22.51 3.71
N ARG A 20 24.06 21.92 3.80
CA ARG A 20 22.99 22.36 4.71
C ARG A 20 23.16 21.77 6.09
N ASP A 21 23.65 20.53 6.17
CA ASP A 21 23.95 19.83 7.42
C ASP A 21 25.33 19.15 7.35
N PRO A 22 26.43 19.91 7.57
CA PRO A 22 27.77 19.39 7.44
C PRO A 22 28.08 18.35 8.52
N VAL A 23 28.47 17.15 8.09
CA VAL A 23 28.87 16.03 8.94
C VAL A 23 30.22 15.49 8.53
N THR A 24 31.09 15.27 9.51
CA THR A 24 32.42 14.72 9.33
C THR A 24 32.41 13.23 9.61
N ILE A 25 32.94 12.44 8.67
CA ILE A 25 33.12 10.99 8.83
C ILE A 25 34.50 10.69 9.44
N SER A 26 34.75 9.43 9.81
CA SER A 26 36.01 8.99 10.43
C SER A 26 37.28 9.32 9.62
N THR A 27 37.17 9.47 8.29
CA THR A 27 38.29 9.89 7.43
C THR A 27 38.57 11.40 7.49
N GLY A 28 37.88 12.15 8.35
CA GLY A 28 38.05 13.60 8.52
C GLY A 28 37.41 14.48 7.45
N ILE A 29 36.73 13.89 6.46
CA ILE A 29 36.08 14.65 5.38
C ILE A 29 34.65 14.99 5.78
N THR A 30 34.25 16.22 5.47
CA THR A 30 32.91 16.74 5.75
C THR A 30 32.04 16.69 4.51
N TYR A 31 30.81 16.22 4.66
CA TYR A 31 29.80 16.09 3.63
C TYR A 31 28.50 16.72 4.09
N ASP A 32 27.58 17.00 3.16
CA ASP A 32 26.18 17.18 3.54
C ASP A 32 25.61 15.84 4.01
N ARG A 33 24.87 15.85 5.14
CA ARG A 33 24.30 14.64 5.75
C ARG A 33 23.49 13.82 4.77
N GLU A 34 22.59 14.45 4.00
CA GLU A 34 21.68 13.72 3.12
C GLU A 34 22.46 13.02 2.00
N SER A 35 23.48 13.70 1.47
CA SER A 35 24.36 13.17 0.42
C SER A 35 25.18 11.97 0.90
N ILE A 36 25.80 12.04 2.08
CA ILE A 36 26.60 10.92 2.62
C ILE A 36 25.73 9.77 3.10
N GLU A 37 24.57 10.04 3.71
CA GLU A 37 23.62 8.98 4.09
C GLU A 37 23.14 8.25 2.83
N ARG A 38 22.72 8.98 1.79
CA ARG A 38 22.32 8.37 0.51
C ARG A 38 23.45 7.52 -0.09
N TRP A 39 24.69 7.98 -0.06
CA TRP A 39 25.86 7.23 -0.55
C TRP A 39 26.06 5.91 0.20
N LEU A 40 25.98 5.94 1.53
CA LEU A 40 26.17 4.75 2.38
C LEU A 40 25.00 3.76 2.26
N PHE A 41 23.77 4.25 2.08
CA PHE A 41 22.56 3.43 2.05
C PHE A 41 22.15 2.93 0.65
N SER A 42 22.58 3.56 -0.45
CA SER A 42 22.12 3.20 -1.81
C SER A 42 22.78 1.95 -2.42
N GLY A 43 23.71 1.29 -1.71
CA GLY A 43 24.16 -0.07 -2.06
C GLY A 43 25.61 -0.33 -1.67
N LYS A 44 25.84 -1.31 -0.77
CA LYS A 44 27.12 -1.97 -0.36
C LYS A 44 28.42 -1.13 -0.24
N ASN A 45 28.36 0.20 -0.35
CA ASN A 45 29.51 1.09 -0.38
C ASN A 45 29.87 1.49 1.05
N LYS A 46 30.70 0.70 1.71
CA LYS A 46 31.29 1.01 3.02
C LYS A 46 32.60 1.79 2.89
N ALA A 47 32.71 2.69 1.93
CA ALA A 47 33.94 3.44 1.69
C ALA A 47 33.66 4.93 1.58
N CYS A 48 34.61 5.72 2.07
CA CYS A 48 34.60 7.17 1.91
C CYS A 48 34.58 7.55 0.41
N PRO A 49 33.65 8.42 -0.04
CA PRO A 49 33.55 8.81 -1.45
C PRO A 49 34.84 9.35 -2.04
N VAL A 50 35.62 10.09 -1.23
CA VAL A 50 36.82 10.81 -1.67
C VAL A 50 38.08 9.97 -1.42
N THR A 51 38.32 9.50 -0.18
CA THR A 51 39.57 8.78 0.15
C THR A 51 39.54 7.31 -0.25
N LYS A 52 38.36 6.77 -0.61
CA LYS A 52 38.12 5.34 -0.88
C LYS A 52 38.49 4.42 0.29
N GLN A 53 38.75 4.95 1.47
CA GLN A 53 39.06 4.17 2.67
C GLN A 53 37.81 3.49 3.21
N PRO A 54 37.92 2.24 3.71
CA PRO A 54 36.80 1.53 4.32
C PRO A 54 36.36 2.22 5.62
N LEU A 55 35.05 2.39 5.76
CA LEU A 55 34.39 2.90 6.96
C LEU A 55 33.95 1.70 7.78
N PHE A 56 34.61 1.49 8.93
CA PHE A 56 34.40 0.34 9.80
C PHE A 56 32.97 0.34 10.39
N ASP A 57 32.44 1.53 10.72
CA ASP A 57 31.07 1.74 11.21
C ASP A 57 30.37 2.82 10.38
N GLY A 58 29.56 2.41 9.40
CA GLY A 58 28.85 3.27 8.44
C GLY A 58 27.77 4.21 9.02
N THR A 59 27.87 4.54 10.30
CA THR A 59 26.93 5.32 11.11
C THR A 59 27.59 6.44 11.92
N ASP A 60 28.92 6.49 11.98
CA ASP A 60 29.68 7.54 12.68
C ASP A 60 29.76 8.83 11.84
N LEU A 61 28.63 9.54 11.79
CA LEU A 61 28.53 10.87 11.21
C LEU A 61 28.59 11.92 12.33
N THR A 62 29.77 12.48 12.57
CA THR A 62 29.97 13.52 13.59
C THR A 62 29.51 14.87 13.06
N PRO A 63 28.50 15.54 13.65
CA PRO A 63 28.06 16.86 13.18
C PRO A 63 29.16 17.92 13.29
N ASN A 64 29.43 18.66 12.20
CA ASN A 64 30.39 19.77 12.20
C ASN A 64 29.66 21.10 12.46
N HIS A 65 29.37 21.36 13.74
CA HIS A 65 28.62 22.56 14.15
C HIS A 65 29.35 23.87 13.82
N THR A 66 30.69 23.88 13.86
CA THR A 66 31.51 25.05 13.54
C THR A 66 31.36 25.41 12.06
N LEU A 67 31.56 24.45 11.16
CA LEU A 67 31.41 24.69 9.72
C LEU A 67 29.99 25.12 9.39
N ARG A 68 28.99 24.50 10.02
CA ARG A 68 27.59 24.90 9.85
C ARG A 68 27.34 26.37 10.18
N ARG A 69 27.83 26.83 11.34
CA ARG A 69 27.67 28.23 11.78
C ARG A 69 28.34 29.20 10.81
N ILE A 70 29.52 28.83 10.29
CA ILE A 70 30.24 29.64 9.31
C ILE A 70 29.46 29.73 8.00
N ILE A 71 28.96 28.60 7.48
CA ILE A 71 28.13 28.57 6.26
C ILE A 71 26.88 29.43 6.45
N GLN A 72 26.18 29.29 7.59
CA GLN A 72 24.98 30.07 7.88
C GLN A 72 25.24 31.58 7.98
N ALA A 73 26.35 31.97 8.62
CA ALA A 73 26.78 33.37 8.67
C ALA A 73 27.07 33.91 7.27
N TRP A 74 27.78 33.12 6.45
CA TRP A 74 28.07 33.48 5.06
C TRP A 74 26.79 33.63 4.22
N CYS A 75 25.84 32.69 4.31
CA CYS A 75 24.55 32.81 3.61
C CYS A 75 23.76 34.05 4.07
N THR A 76 23.88 34.43 5.34
CA THR A 76 23.20 35.61 5.88
C THR A 76 23.79 36.91 5.34
N LEU A 77 25.12 36.98 5.23
CA LEU A 77 25.85 38.13 4.67
C LEU A 77 25.60 38.32 3.18
N ASN A 78 25.45 37.22 2.43
CA ASN A 78 25.23 37.25 0.99
C ASN A 78 23.74 37.15 0.59
N ALA A 79 22.82 37.28 1.55
CA ALA A 79 21.39 37.17 1.29
C ALA A 79 20.85 38.25 0.33
N SER A 80 21.45 39.44 0.33
CA SER A 80 21.13 40.54 -0.60
C SER A 80 21.58 40.25 -2.04
N GLN A 81 22.47 39.27 -2.23
CA GLN A 81 23.02 38.85 -3.53
C GLN A 81 22.33 37.59 -4.07
N GLY A 82 21.19 37.21 -3.48
CA GLY A 82 20.38 36.07 -3.94
C GLY A 82 20.73 34.72 -3.31
N VAL A 83 21.65 34.67 -2.34
CA VAL A 83 21.97 33.43 -1.62
C VAL A 83 20.85 33.10 -0.63
N GLU A 84 20.25 31.92 -0.77
CA GLU A 84 19.21 31.43 0.15
C GLU A 84 19.77 31.25 1.57
N ARG A 85 19.03 31.75 2.57
CA ARG A 85 19.36 31.49 3.97
C ARG A 85 19.10 30.03 4.31
N ILE A 86 20.12 29.35 4.81
CA ILE A 86 19.98 27.99 5.36
C ILE A 86 19.39 28.11 6.78
N PRO A 87 18.15 27.64 7.03
CA PRO A 87 17.57 27.71 8.37
C PRO A 87 18.39 26.90 9.37
N THR A 88 18.45 27.35 10.62
CA THR A 88 18.97 26.52 11.72
C THR A 88 18.05 25.32 11.86
N PRO A 89 18.52 24.07 11.71
CA PRO A 89 17.66 22.95 12.06
C PRO A 89 17.37 23.05 13.53
N LYS A 90 16.09 22.92 13.86
CA LYS A 90 15.65 22.72 15.23
C LYS A 90 16.49 21.59 15.81
N SER A 91 17.09 21.81 16.98
CA SER A 91 17.84 20.77 17.69
C SER A 91 16.99 19.50 17.69
N PRO A 92 17.52 18.33 17.30
CA PRO A 92 16.76 17.10 17.38
C PRO A 92 16.25 16.97 18.81
N LEU A 93 14.92 16.94 18.98
CA LEU A 93 14.32 16.75 20.30
C LEU A 93 14.87 15.44 20.85
N ASP A 94 15.48 15.53 22.03
CA ASP A 94 16.08 14.38 22.69
C ASP A 94 14.98 13.38 23.08
N LYS A 95 15.27 12.07 22.98
CA LYS A 95 14.37 10.98 23.36
C LYS A 95 13.73 11.23 24.72
N SER A 96 14.51 11.76 25.67
CA SER A 96 14.08 12.10 27.02
C SER A 96 12.91 13.10 27.05
N GLN A 97 12.88 14.06 26.13
CA GLN A 97 11.84 15.08 26.05
C GLN A 97 10.54 14.52 25.48
N ILE A 98 10.63 13.58 24.54
CA ILE A 98 9.47 12.88 23.96
C ILE A 98 8.85 11.96 25.02
N VAL A 99 9.66 11.20 25.74
CA VAL A 99 9.19 10.35 26.85
C VAL A 99 8.50 11.17 27.92
N LYS A 100 9.09 12.30 28.36
CA LYS A 100 8.46 13.21 29.34
C LYS A 100 7.11 13.74 28.85
N LEU A 101 7.01 14.12 27.57
CA LEU A 101 5.76 14.60 26.97
C LEU A 101 4.68 13.51 27.01
N ILE A 102 5.02 12.28 26.62
CA ILE A 102 4.11 11.14 26.62
C ILE A 102 3.67 10.79 28.04
N GLU A 103 4.60 10.72 29.00
CA GLU A 103 4.31 10.40 30.40
C GLU A 103 3.42 11.45 31.08
N GLN A 104 3.62 12.74 30.76
CA GLN A 104 2.71 13.80 31.21
C GLN A 104 1.30 13.61 30.66
N ALA A 105 1.19 13.27 29.37
CA ALA A 105 -0.11 13.10 28.73
C ALA A 105 -0.86 11.85 29.19
N LYS A 106 -0.15 10.75 29.48
CA LYS A 106 -0.73 9.56 30.13
C LYS A 106 -1.37 9.87 31.48
N LYS A 107 -0.82 10.81 32.25
CA LYS A 107 -1.36 11.23 33.56
C LYS A 107 -2.55 12.18 33.44
N LEU A 108 -2.59 12.99 32.39
CA LEU A 108 -3.54 14.09 32.20
C LEU A 108 -4.22 13.97 30.83
N PRO A 109 -5.36 13.25 30.72
CA PRO A 109 -6.03 12.97 29.45
C PRO A 109 -6.42 14.22 28.64
N ASN A 110 -6.70 15.33 29.30
CA ASN A 110 -6.97 16.63 28.68
C ASN A 110 -5.80 17.18 27.85
N THR A 111 -4.58 16.69 28.06
CA THR A 111 -3.39 17.10 27.29
C THR A 111 -3.10 16.19 26.08
N ASN A 112 -3.90 15.14 25.85
CA ASN A 112 -3.70 14.19 24.75
C ASN A 112 -3.63 14.89 23.39
N LEU A 113 -4.57 15.79 23.10
CA LEU A 113 -4.61 16.51 21.83
C LEU A 113 -3.36 17.39 21.63
N HIS A 114 -2.89 18.05 22.69
CA HIS A 114 -1.65 18.83 22.64
C HIS A 114 -0.44 17.93 22.38
N CYS A 115 -0.34 16.79 23.08
CA CYS A 115 0.71 15.81 22.84
C CYS A 115 0.69 15.29 21.40
N LEU A 116 -0.48 14.91 20.87
CA LEU A 116 -0.64 14.45 19.50
C LEU A 116 -0.20 15.50 18.47
N ARG A 117 -0.61 16.76 18.63
CA ARG A 117 -0.18 17.86 17.74
C ARG A 117 1.33 18.05 17.77
N ARG A 118 1.95 17.91 18.94
CA ARG A 118 3.40 18.01 19.09
C ARG A 118 4.10 16.82 18.44
N LEU A 119 3.64 15.58 18.66
CA LEU A 119 4.15 14.39 17.96
C LEU A 119 4.00 14.51 16.43
N ARG A 120 2.86 15.02 15.95
CA ARG A 120 2.62 15.31 14.53
C ARG A 120 3.69 16.25 13.97
N SER A 121 3.94 17.37 14.63
CA SER A 121 4.93 18.36 14.18
C SER A 121 6.35 17.79 14.04
N ILE A 122 6.67 16.79 14.86
CA ILE A 122 7.95 16.09 14.84
C ILE A 122 7.97 15.05 13.71
N ALA A 123 6.92 14.24 13.60
CA ALA A 123 6.80 13.17 12.61
C ALA A 123 6.77 13.69 11.15
N ILE A 124 6.28 14.91 10.92
CA ILE A 124 6.27 15.55 9.59
C ILE A 124 7.68 15.73 9.00
N THR A 125 8.71 15.82 9.84
CA THR A 125 10.10 15.98 9.36
C THR A 125 10.63 14.76 8.59
N GLN A 126 9.93 13.62 8.66
CA GLN A 126 10.17 12.38 7.91
C GLN A 126 11.58 11.78 7.96
N SER A 127 12.48 12.26 8.83
CA SER A 127 13.82 11.70 8.99
C SER A 127 13.77 10.34 9.69
N GLU A 128 14.61 9.40 9.25
CA GLU A 128 14.62 8.04 9.79
C GLU A 128 15.04 8.00 11.26
N ARG A 129 15.97 8.88 11.65
CA ARG A 129 16.38 9.08 13.05
C ARG A 129 15.22 9.55 13.91
N THR A 130 14.39 10.45 13.39
CA THR A 130 13.21 10.95 14.10
C THR A 130 12.19 9.84 14.31
N LYS A 131 11.94 9.00 13.30
CA LYS A 131 11.01 7.85 13.43
C LYS A 131 11.52 6.84 14.45
N SER A 132 12.80 6.44 14.34
CA SER A 132 13.43 5.53 15.30
C SER A 132 13.42 6.09 16.72
N CYS A 133 13.66 7.40 16.89
CA CYS A 133 13.58 8.06 18.20
C CYS A 133 12.15 8.07 18.77
N LEU A 134 11.15 8.37 17.95
CA LEU A 134 9.74 8.37 18.35
C LEU A 134 9.27 6.97 18.75
N GLU A 135 9.64 5.96 17.96
CA GLU A 135 9.33 4.56 18.25
C GLU A 135 10.04 4.09 19.52
N ALA A 136 11.34 4.35 19.66
CA ALA A 136 12.09 4.03 20.87
C ALA A 136 11.61 4.78 22.13
N ALA A 137 10.87 5.88 21.97
CA ALA A 137 10.23 6.64 23.04
C ALA A 137 8.82 6.12 23.39
N GLY A 138 8.31 5.09 22.70
CA GLY A 138 6.99 4.50 22.94
C GLY A 138 5.84 5.30 22.32
N ALA A 139 6.10 6.10 21.28
CA ALA A 139 5.07 6.95 20.67
C ALA A 139 4.01 6.14 19.92
N VAL A 140 4.38 5.00 19.32
CA VAL A 140 3.47 4.15 18.54
C VAL A 140 2.41 3.53 19.45
N GLU A 141 2.84 2.94 20.56
CA GLU A 141 2.00 2.30 21.58
C GLU A 141 1.13 3.33 22.28
N TYR A 142 1.69 4.50 22.60
CA TYR A 142 0.93 5.60 23.19
C TYR A 142 -0.20 6.08 22.26
N VAL A 143 0.09 6.35 20.98
CA VAL A 143 -0.92 6.81 20.02
C VAL A 143 -1.97 5.73 19.78
N ALA A 144 -1.57 4.46 19.63
CA ALA A 144 -2.49 3.34 19.53
C ALA A 144 -3.41 3.24 20.76
N SER A 145 -2.88 3.48 21.96
CA SER A 145 -3.69 3.47 23.19
C SER A 145 -4.75 4.59 23.21
N ILE A 146 -4.48 5.75 22.60
CA ILE A 146 -5.47 6.81 22.44
C ILE A 146 -6.56 6.37 21.48
N ILE A 147 -6.19 5.81 20.32
CA ILE A 147 -7.14 5.31 19.32
C ILE A 147 -8.09 4.27 19.92
N ASN A 148 -7.56 3.40 20.78
CA ASN A 148 -8.30 2.32 21.43
C ASN A 148 -9.18 2.76 22.60
N LYS A 149 -8.84 3.86 23.31
CA LYS A 149 -9.57 4.34 24.49
C LYS A 149 -10.53 5.48 24.21
N ALA A 150 -10.37 6.16 23.07
CA ALA A 150 -11.17 7.34 22.78
C ALA A 150 -12.66 6.99 22.67
N PRO A 151 -13.55 7.70 23.37
CA PRO A 151 -14.98 7.51 23.22
C PRO A 151 -15.39 7.82 21.78
N SER A 152 -16.37 7.07 21.27
CA SER A 152 -16.91 7.21 19.90
C SER A 152 -17.44 8.62 19.58
N ASP A 153 -17.72 9.42 20.61
CA ASP A 153 -18.51 10.64 20.51
C ASP A 153 -17.67 11.86 20.12
N ASP A 154 -16.34 11.78 20.20
CA ASP A 154 -15.43 12.82 19.68
C ASP A 154 -14.45 12.24 18.64
N PRO A 155 -14.85 12.18 17.35
CA PRO A 155 -13.99 11.67 16.29
C PRO A 155 -12.74 12.53 16.06
N SER A 156 -12.70 13.79 16.53
CA SER A 156 -11.61 14.71 16.21
C SER A 156 -10.26 14.27 16.77
N ILE A 157 -10.24 13.72 17.99
CA ILE A 157 -9.01 13.21 18.61
C ILE A 157 -8.53 11.95 17.90
N ILE A 158 -9.46 11.06 17.51
CA ILE A 158 -9.13 9.81 16.81
C ILE A 158 -8.57 10.12 15.43
N GLU A 159 -9.16 11.06 14.68
CA GLU A 159 -8.66 11.48 13.38
C GLU A 159 -7.21 11.97 13.45
N VAL A 160 -6.89 12.82 14.43
CA VAL A 160 -5.51 13.30 14.65
C VAL A 160 -4.59 12.14 15.07
N ALA A 161 -5.05 11.23 15.94
CA ALA A 161 -4.26 10.10 16.39
C ALA A 161 -3.95 9.12 15.23
N VAL A 162 -4.92 8.84 14.36
CA VAL A 162 -4.75 8.01 13.15
C VAL A 162 -3.76 8.66 12.19
N GLU A 163 -3.83 9.98 11.98
CA GLU A 163 -2.83 10.70 11.19
C GLU A 163 -1.43 10.58 11.80
N VAL A 164 -1.28 10.79 13.10
CA VAL A 164 0.01 10.68 13.78
C VAL A 164 0.57 9.27 13.64
N LEU A 165 -0.23 8.23 13.90
CA LEU A 165 0.20 6.84 13.76
C LEU A 165 0.64 6.52 12.32
N PHE A 166 -0.08 7.05 11.33
CA PHE A 166 0.29 6.94 9.92
C PHE A 166 1.64 7.60 9.62
N LEU A 167 1.90 8.80 10.16
CA LEU A 167 3.15 9.52 9.98
C LEU A 167 4.34 8.84 10.67
N LEU A 168 4.10 8.21 11.83
CA LEU A 168 5.13 7.47 12.57
C LEU A 168 5.69 6.29 11.77
N LYS A 169 4.87 5.64 10.93
CA LYS A 169 5.23 4.45 10.16
C LYS A 169 5.93 3.40 11.05
N GLY A 170 5.22 2.94 12.09
CA GLY A 170 5.77 1.97 13.05
C GLY A 170 6.45 0.77 12.36
N SER A 171 7.53 0.28 12.97
CA SER A 171 8.26 -0.90 12.47
C SER A 171 7.36 -2.13 12.45
N GLU A 172 7.76 -3.16 11.71
CA GLU A 172 7.02 -4.42 11.68
C GLU A 172 6.91 -5.06 13.08
N ALA A 173 7.94 -4.89 13.93
CA ALA A 173 7.91 -5.35 15.32
C ALA A 173 6.90 -4.56 16.15
N GLY A 174 6.97 -3.22 16.11
CA GLY A 174 6.04 -2.37 16.86
C GLY A 174 4.59 -2.59 16.44
N LEU A 175 4.31 -2.73 15.14
CA LEU A 175 2.96 -3.05 14.66
C LEU A 175 2.47 -4.43 15.13
N LYS A 176 3.36 -5.43 15.20
CA LYS A 176 3.01 -6.77 15.70
C LYS A 176 2.64 -6.75 17.18
N ASP A 177 3.35 -5.96 17.98
CA ASP A 177 3.05 -5.77 19.40
C ASP A 177 1.68 -5.11 19.60
N LEU A 178 1.25 -4.22 18.70
CA LEU A 178 -0.09 -3.62 18.75
C LEU A 178 -1.22 -4.63 18.54
N ILE A 179 -1.02 -5.64 17.68
CA ILE A 179 -2.05 -6.64 17.36
C ILE A 179 -2.12 -7.71 18.45
N SER A 180 -0.99 -8.04 19.06
CA SER A 180 -0.87 -9.14 20.03
C SER A 180 -1.48 -8.83 21.40
N ASN A 181 -1.92 -7.59 21.64
CA ASN A 181 -2.65 -7.24 22.84
C ASN A 181 -4.10 -7.73 22.74
N ASP A 182 -4.35 -8.94 23.23
CA ASP A 182 -5.64 -9.67 23.27
C ASP A 182 -6.70 -9.03 24.21
N GLY A 183 -6.93 -7.72 24.11
CA GLY A 183 -8.02 -7.03 24.81
C GLY A 183 -9.17 -6.65 23.88
N ASP A 184 -10.34 -6.37 24.46
CA ASP A 184 -11.56 -5.89 23.76
C ASP A 184 -11.35 -4.61 22.90
N ASN A 185 -10.22 -3.92 23.09
CA ASN A 185 -9.85 -2.73 22.33
C ASN A 185 -8.62 -3.01 21.44
N ASN A 186 -8.80 -3.87 20.43
CA ASN A 186 -7.77 -4.14 19.42
C ASN A 186 -7.67 -2.95 18.43
N ILE A 187 -6.44 -2.55 18.09
CA ILE A 187 -6.16 -1.50 17.10
C ILE A 187 -6.85 -1.75 15.76
N VAL A 188 -7.02 -3.01 15.35
CA VAL A 188 -7.73 -3.38 14.12
C VAL A 188 -9.18 -2.89 14.16
N GLU A 189 -9.90 -3.13 15.25
CA GLU A 189 -11.30 -2.71 15.37
C GLU A 189 -11.43 -1.20 15.41
N SER A 190 -10.54 -0.51 16.12
CA SER A 190 -10.52 0.94 16.18
C SER A 190 -10.21 1.57 14.81
N LEU A 191 -9.30 0.99 14.04
CA LEU A 191 -9.02 1.44 12.67
C LEU A 191 -10.18 1.15 11.71
N VAL A 192 -10.89 0.02 11.87
CA VAL A 192 -12.13 -0.25 11.11
C VAL A 192 -13.20 0.79 11.44
N LYS A 193 -13.36 1.17 12.71
CA LYS A 193 -14.25 2.29 13.09
C LYS A 193 -13.82 3.61 12.44
N ALA A 194 -12.52 3.88 12.35
CA ALA A 194 -12.01 5.08 11.69
C ALA A 194 -12.28 5.13 10.17
N LEU A 195 -12.54 3.98 9.53
CA LEU A 195 -12.98 3.94 8.13
C LEU A 195 -14.40 4.51 7.92
N LYS A 196 -15.19 4.63 8.99
CA LYS A 196 -16.56 5.18 8.98
C LYS A 196 -16.60 6.71 9.14
N PHE A 197 -15.46 7.35 9.38
CA PHE A 197 -15.42 8.79 9.64
C PHE A 197 -15.80 9.61 8.40
N LYS A 198 -16.40 10.78 8.59
CA LYS A 198 -16.74 11.66 7.45
C LYS A 198 -15.50 12.19 6.74
N ASN A 199 -14.36 12.25 7.43
CA ASN A 199 -13.12 12.75 6.89
C ASN A 199 -12.41 11.71 6.00
N PHE A 200 -12.40 11.97 4.70
CA PHE A 200 -11.72 11.15 3.70
C PHE A 200 -10.22 10.94 3.96
N GLN A 201 -9.52 11.95 4.49
CA GLN A 201 -8.09 11.83 4.76
C GLN A 201 -7.83 10.83 5.91
N SER A 202 -8.63 10.90 6.96
CA SER A 202 -8.55 9.97 8.10
C SER A 202 -8.84 8.53 7.67
N ARG A 203 -9.84 8.34 6.79
CA ARG A 203 -10.14 7.04 6.17
C ARG A 203 -8.98 6.52 5.33
N ALA A 204 -8.36 7.39 4.52
CA ALA A 204 -7.18 7.03 3.72
C ALA A 204 -5.99 6.61 4.58
N HIS A 205 -5.72 7.30 5.69
CA HIS A 205 -4.69 6.90 6.64
C HIS A 205 -5.03 5.58 7.33
N ALA A 206 -6.28 5.40 7.79
CA ALA A 206 -6.75 4.19 8.44
C ALA A 206 -6.63 2.95 7.55
N ILE A 207 -7.00 3.02 6.27
CA ILE A 207 -6.88 1.87 5.37
C ILE A 207 -5.41 1.51 5.09
N ILE A 208 -4.53 2.50 4.99
CA ILE A 208 -3.09 2.25 4.79
C ILE A 208 -2.48 1.61 6.05
N LEU A 209 -2.88 2.08 7.24
CA LEU A 209 -2.49 1.50 8.51
C LEU A 209 -3.00 0.06 8.65
N LEU A 210 -4.29 -0.20 8.39
CA LEU A 210 -4.85 -1.56 8.40
C LEU A 210 -4.07 -2.50 7.49
N LYS A 211 -3.70 -2.05 6.29
CA LYS A 211 -2.85 -2.84 5.38
C LYS A 211 -1.48 -3.16 5.98
N SER A 212 -0.87 -2.22 6.69
CA SER A 212 0.43 -2.43 7.34
C SER A 212 0.32 -3.36 8.55
N VAL A 213 -0.75 -3.21 9.34
CA VAL A 213 -1.06 -4.05 10.50
C VAL A 213 -1.31 -5.49 10.06
N PHE A 214 -2.19 -5.74 9.10
CA PHE A 214 -2.45 -7.10 8.62
C PHE A 214 -1.26 -7.75 7.89
N LYS A 215 -0.29 -6.96 7.40
CA LYS A 215 0.94 -7.51 6.80
C LYS A 215 1.79 -8.28 7.83
N VAL A 216 1.73 -7.89 9.10
CA VAL A 216 2.51 -8.50 10.20
C VAL A 216 1.67 -9.40 11.10
N ALA A 217 0.37 -9.49 10.83
CA ALA A 217 -0.57 -10.33 11.55
C ALA A 217 -0.29 -11.82 11.30
N ASP A 218 -0.50 -12.64 12.32
CA ASP A 218 -0.43 -14.09 12.17
C ASP A 218 -1.67 -14.66 11.46
N PRO A 219 -1.63 -15.93 11.00
CA PRO A 219 -2.79 -16.59 10.39
C PRO A 219 -4.08 -16.55 11.19
N ILE A 220 -4.03 -16.64 12.52
CA ILE A 220 -5.21 -16.68 13.39
C ILE A 220 -5.89 -15.30 13.36
N GLN A 221 -5.10 -14.25 13.47
CA GLN A 221 -5.52 -12.85 13.40
C GLN A 221 -6.07 -12.49 12.01
N LEU A 222 -5.49 -13.02 10.92
CA LEU A 222 -6.01 -12.83 9.57
C LEU A 222 -7.39 -13.47 9.39
N MET A 223 -7.62 -14.64 9.99
CA MET A 223 -8.90 -15.36 9.90
C MET A 223 -10.00 -14.79 10.80
N SER A 224 -9.64 -14.02 11.83
CA SER A 224 -10.58 -13.44 12.80
C SER A 224 -11.29 -12.18 12.30
N ALA A 225 -10.91 -11.63 11.14
CA ALA A 225 -11.54 -10.45 10.54
C ALA A 225 -13.07 -10.60 10.45
N LYS A 226 -13.81 -9.60 10.97
CA LYS A 226 -15.28 -9.56 10.96
C LYS A 226 -15.83 -9.12 9.60
N VAL A 227 -17.09 -9.44 9.29
CA VAL A 227 -17.76 -9.02 8.04
C VAL A 227 -17.73 -7.49 7.88
N GLU A 228 -17.94 -6.77 8.98
CA GLU A 228 -17.85 -5.30 9.03
C GLU A 228 -16.52 -4.76 8.51
N CYS A 229 -15.39 -5.43 8.79
CA CYS A 229 -14.09 -5.03 8.26
C CYS A 229 -14.08 -5.04 6.73
N PHE A 230 -14.64 -6.09 6.10
CA PHE A 230 -14.75 -6.16 4.64
C PHE A 230 -15.68 -5.08 4.10
N HIS A 231 -16.82 -4.85 4.75
CA HIS A 231 -17.77 -3.80 4.35
C HIS A 231 -17.11 -2.42 4.32
N GLU A 232 -16.39 -2.03 5.36
CA GLU A 232 -15.72 -0.73 5.43
C GLU A 232 -14.54 -0.61 4.46
N ILE A 233 -13.78 -1.68 4.22
CA ILE A 233 -12.73 -1.69 3.19
C ILE A 233 -13.34 -1.47 1.79
N LEU A 234 -14.50 -2.05 1.52
CA LEU A 234 -15.21 -1.91 0.25
C LEU A 234 -15.79 -0.51 0.08
N HIS A 235 -16.32 0.12 1.13
CA HIS A 235 -16.74 1.52 1.08
C HIS A 235 -15.61 2.48 0.71
N VAL A 236 -14.38 2.21 1.16
CA VAL A 236 -13.20 3.01 0.74
C VAL A 236 -12.94 2.88 -0.77
N LEU A 237 -13.21 1.71 -1.36
CA LEU A 237 -13.09 1.50 -2.80
C LEU A 237 -14.19 2.22 -3.57
N ASP A 238 -15.43 2.12 -3.11
CA ASP A 238 -16.62 2.70 -3.74
C ASP A 238 -16.58 4.24 -3.71
N ASP A 239 -16.20 4.82 -2.57
CA ASP A 239 -16.05 6.27 -2.41
C ASP A 239 -14.87 6.87 -3.19
N ARG A 240 -13.98 6.03 -3.75
CA ARG A 240 -12.85 6.46 -4.58
C ARG A 240 -11.99 7.56 -3.95
N ILE A 241 -11.76 7.46 -2.63
CA ILE A 241 -11.11 8.48 -1.80
C ILE A 241 -9.78 8.99 -2.39
N SER A 242 -8.91 8.07 -2.78
CA SER A 242 -7.66 8.37 -3.49
C SER A 242 -7.09 7.10 -4.11
N GLN A 243 -6.27 7.24 -5.15
CA GLN A 243 -5.59 6.09 -5.77
C GLN A 243 -4.75 5.29 -4.76
N GLN A 244 -4.09 5.97 -3.82
CA GLN A 244 -3.29 5.32 -2.79
C GLN A 244 -4.16 4.52 -1.81
N ALA A 245 -5.29 5.08 -1.37
CA ALA A 245 -6.25 4.40 -0.51
C ALA A 245 -6.87 3.19 -1.21
N SER A 246 -7.35 3.35 -2.45
CA SER A 246 -7.94 2.24 -3.21
C SER A 246 -6.94 1.11 -3.46
N LYS A 247 -5.68 1.45 -3.78
CA LYS A 247 -4.61 0.45 -3.94
C LYS A 247 -4.27 -0.24 -2.63
N ALA A 248 -4.34 0.45 -1.49
CA ALA A 248 -4.15 -0.14 -0.17
C ALA A 248 -5.30 -1.11 0.17
N ALA A 249 -6.55 -0.70 -0.06
CA ALA A 249 -7.74 -1.52 0.12
C ALA A 249 -7.70 -2.79 -0.73
N LEU A 250 -7.43 -2.69 -2.04
CA LEU A 250 -7.30 -3.86 -2.92
C LEU A 250 -6.21 -4.82 -2.45
N LYS A 251 -5.05 -4.31 -2.06
CA LYS A 251 -3.95 -5.14 -1.53
C LYS A 251 -4.32 -5.82 -0.22
N LEU A 252 -5.01 -5.12 0.68
CA LEU A 252 -5.48 -5.67 1.94
C LEU A 252 -6.48 -6.81 1.70
N LEU A 253 -7.46 -6.62 0.81
CA LEU A 253 -8.38 -7.68 0.44
C LEU A 253 -7.65 -8.90 -0.15
N VAL A 254 -6.60 -8.69 -0.95
CA VAL A 254 -5.82 -9.79 -1.57
C VAL A 254 -5.09 -10.62 -0.52
N GLU A 255 -4.72 -10.00 0.60
CA GLU A 255 -4.10 -10.65 1.76
C GLU A 255 -5.13 -11.41 2.62
N LEU A 256 -6.36 -10.88 2.72
CA LEU A 256 -7.42 -11.45 3.56
C LEU A 256 -8.22 -12.57 2.88
N CYS A 257 -8.43 -12.50 1.56
CA CYS A 257 -9.27 -13.45 0.80
C CYS A 257 -8.63 -14.80 0.40
N PRO A 258 -7.33 -15.10 0.61
CA PRO A 258 -6.83 -16.47 0.51
C PRO A 258 -7.49 -17.42 1.52
N TRP A 259 -7.97 -16.91 2.66
CA TRP A 259 -8.61 -17.69 3.72
C TRP A 259 -10.09 -17.97 3.39
N GLY A 260 -10.49 -19.25 3.41
CA GLY A 260 -11.84 -19.67 2.97
C GLY A 260 -12.99 -18.94 3.69
N ARG A 261 -12.93 -18.82 5.01
CA ARG A 261 -13.93 -18.08 5.81
C ARG A 261 -14.02 -16.60 5.43
N ASN A 262 -12.89 -15.98 5.13
CA ASN A 262 -12.85 -14.57 4.73
C ASN A 262 -13.43 -14.33 3.34
N ARG A 263 -13.34 -15.31 2.44
CA ARG A 263 -14.00 -15.20 1.12
C ARG A 263 -15.51 -15.06 1.28
N ILE A 264 -16.12 -15.90 2.12
CA ILE A 264 -17.56 -15.87 2.38
C ILE A 264 -17.94 -14.51 2.98
N LYS A 265 -17.23 -14.07 4.04
CA LYS A 265 -17.45 -12.75 4.67
C LYS A 265 -17.28 -11.58 3.68
N ALA A 266 -16.30 -11.65 2.78
CA ALA A 266 -16.09 -10.63 1.74
C ALA A 266 -17.24 -10.60 0.73
N VAL A 267 -17.74 -11.77 0.31
CA VAL A 267 -18.91 -11.87 -0.57
C VAL A 267 -20.16 -11.33 0.13
N GLU A 268 -20.41 -11.71 1.38
CA GLU A 268 -21.51 -11.17 2.21
C GLU A 268 -21.42 -9.65 2.37
N GLY A 269 -20.20 -9.10 2.46
CA GLY A 269 -19.95 -7.66 2.50
C GLY A 269 -20.16 -6.93 1.17
N GLY A 270 -20.51 -7.63 0.07
CA GLY A 270 -20.76 -7.03 -1.24
C GLY A 270 -19.55 -6.94 -2.16
N ALA A 271 -18.44 -7.64 -1.85
CA ALA A 271 -17.17 -7.47 -2.56
C ALA A 271 -17.28 -7.69 -4.08
N VAL A 272 -18.06 -8.68 -4.51
CA VAL A 272 -18.12 -9.05 -5.93
C VAL A 272 -18.70 -7.92 -6.78
N ALA A 273 -19.79 -7.28 -6.35
CA ALA A 273 -20.41 -6.17 -7.07
C ALA A 273 -19.47 -4.95 -7.13
N VAL A 274 -18.94 -4.53 -5.97
CA VAL A 274 -17.99 -3.39 -5.88
C VAL A 274 -16.76 -3.60 -6.76
N LEU A 275 -16.22 -4.83 -6.79
CA LEU A 275 -15.08 -5.17 -7.63
C LEU A 275 -15.41 -5.16 -9.13
N ILE A 276 -16.60 -5.60 -9.53
CA ILE A 276 -17.03 -5.55 -10.93
C ILE A 276 -17.20 -4.10 -11.39
N GLU A 277 -17.85 -3.25 -10.59
CA GLU A 277 -18.01 -1.82 -10.88
C GLU A 277 -16.65 -1.11 -10.94
N ALA A 278 -15.77 -1.34 -9.97
CA ALA A 278 -14.41 -0.81 -9.99
C ALA A 278 -13.62 -1.28 -11.24
N LEU A 279 -13.85 -2.50 -11.73
CA LEU A 279 -13.19 -3.03 -12.93
C LEU A 279 -13.71 -2.41 -14.22
N LEU A 280 -14.99 -2.02 -14.27
CA LEU A 280 -15.61 -1.31 -15.38
C LEU A 280 -14.99 0.08 -15.54
N GLU A 281 -14.77 0.78 -14.43
CA GLU A 281 -14.30 2.17 -14.41
C GLU A 281 -12.77 2.32 -14.47
N THR A 282 -12.02 1.35 -13.93
CA THR A 282 -10.56 1.52 -13.82
C THR A 282 -9.82 1.34 -15.15
N HIS A 283 -8.90 2.27 -15.39
CA HIS A 283 -7.90 2.22 -16.46
C HIS A 283 -6.49 1.89 -15.96
N GLU A 284 -6.27 1.83 -14.64
CA GLU A 284 -4.97 1.50 -14.09
C GLU A 284 -4.71 -0.01 -14.22
N LYS A 285 -3.60 -0.35 -14.92
CA LYS A 285 -3.17 -1.74 -15.11
C LYS A 285 -3.08 -2.49 -13.78
N ARG A 286 -2.47 -1.89 -12.76
CA ARG A 286 -2.24 -2.54 -11.49
C ARG A 286 -3.52 -2.75 -10.69
N ALA A 287 -4.45 -1.80 -10.72
CA ALA A 287 -5.76 -1.95 -10.08
C ALA A 287 -6.56 -3.08 -10.75
N SER A 288 -6.60 -3.12 -12.09
CA SER A 288 -7.25 -4.20 -12.85
C SER A 288 -6.69 -5.58 -12.49
N GLU A 289 -5.36 -5.71 -12.34
CA GLU A 289 -4.73 -6.96 -11.90
C GLU A 289 -5.18 -7.38 -10.50
N LEU A 290 -5.17 -6.47 -9.53
CA LEU A 290 -5.56 -6.77 -8.16
C LEU A 290 -7.04 -7.16 -8.06
N ILE A 291 -7.92 -6.45 -8.77
CA ILE A 291 -9.35 -6.75 -8.82
C ILE A 291 -9.59 -8.15 -9.41
N LEU A 292 -8.91 -8.50 -10.50
CA LEU A 292 -9.05 -9.84 -11.09
C LEU A 292 -8.46 -10.95 -10.19
N ILE A 293 -7.39 -10.66 -9.43
CA ILE A 293 -6.89 -11.58 -8.40
C ILE A 293 -7.95 -11.81 -7.32
N LEU A 294 -8.62 -10.75 -6.85
CA LEU A 294 -9.68 -10.85 -5.86
C LEU A 294 -10.88 -11.64 -6.38
N LEU A 295 -11.40 -11.29 -7.56
CA LEU A 295 -12.52 -12.02 -8.17
C LEU A 295 -12.19 -13.51 -8.37
N ASP A 296 -10.95 -13.85 -8.74
CA ASP A 296 -10.48 -15.25 -8.82
C ASP A 296 -10.46 -15.95 -7.45
N GLN A 297 -10.04 -15.26 -6.40
CA GLN A 297 -10.10 -15.79 -5.02
C GLN A 297 -11.55 -16.01 -4.57
N LEU A 298 -12.44 -15.03 -4.79
CA LEU A 298 -13.85 -15.08 -4.38
C LEU A 298 -14.63 -16.15 -5.17
N CYS A 299 -14.38 -16.30 -6.47
CA CYS A 299 -14.93 -17.40 -7.29
C CYS A 299 -14.42 -18.79 -6.90
N GLY A 300 -13.50 -18.87 -5.92
CA GLY A 300 -13.14 -20.12 -5.25
C GLY A 300 -14.21 -20.68 -4.31
N CYS A 301 -15.28 -19.93 -4.00
CA CYS A 301 -16.45 -20.39 -3.24
C CYS A 301 -17.74 -20.31 -4.08
N ALA A 302 -18.82 -20.98 -3.66
CA ALA A 302 -20.07 -21.03 -4.43
C ALA A 302 -20.80 -19.69 -4.42
N GLU A 303 -20.79 -19.02 -3.29
CA GLU A 303 -21.35 -17.70 -3.02
C GLU A 303 -20.73 -16.65 -3.94
N GLY A 304 -19.40 -16.62 -4.05
CA GLY A 304 -18.70 -15.69 -4.92
C GLY A 304 -19.00 -15.89 -6.41
N ARG A 305 -19.17 -17.15 -6.85
CA ARG A 305 -19.60 -17.44 -8.23
C ARG A 305 -21.05 -17.01 -8.46
N ALA A 306 -21.94 -17.28 -7.51
CA ALA A 306 -23.34 -16.89 -7.61
C ALA A 306 -23.51 -15.37 -7.72
N GLU A 307 -22.83 -14.60 -6.86
CA GLU A 307 -22.89 -13.13 -6.92
C GLU A 307 -22.26 -12.55 -8.20
N LEU A 308 -21.21 -13.19 -8.74
CA LEU A 308 -20.63 -12.74 -10.02
C LEU A 308 -21.61 -12.95 -11.18
N LEU A 309 -22.31 -14.09 -11.21
CA LEU A 309 -23.31 -14.40 -12.23
C LEU A 309 -24.60 -13.59 -12.09
N LYS A 310 -24.93 -13.16 -10.87
CA LYS A 310 -26.06 -12.27 -10.59
C LYS A 310 -25.82 -10.85 -11.11
N HIS A 311 -24.56 -10.42 -11.19
CA HIS A 311 -24.20 -9.10 -11.69
C HIS A 311 -24.23 -9.06 -13.23
N ALA A 312 -25.05 -8.18 -13.82
CA ALA A 312 -25.27 -8.12 -15.27
C ALA A 312 -23.99 -7.94 -16.11
N ALA A 313 -22.98 -7.25 -15.58
CA ALA A 313 -21.69 -7.06 -16.23
C ALA A 313 -20.63 -8.15 -15.92
N GLY A 314 -20.91 -9.12 -15.05
CA GLY A 314 -19.90 -10.00 -14.44
C GLY A 314 -19.09 -10.80 -15.46
N LEU A 315 -19.76 -11.61 -16.29
CA LEU A 315 -19.08 -12.39 -17.33
C LEU A 315 -18.46 -11.49 -18.42
N ALA A 316 -19.17 -10.45 -18.82
CA ALA A 316 -18.74 -9.53 -19.85
C ALA A 316 -17.43 -8.80 -19.48
N ILE A 317 -17.33 -8.25 -18.27
CA ILE A 317 -16.14 -7.50 -17.85
C ILE A 317 -14.92 -8.40 -17.68
N VAL A 318 -15.10 -9.60 -17.11
CA VAL A 318 -14.02 -10.59 -16.95
C VAL A 318 -13.49 -11.00 -18.33
N SER A 319 -14.39 -11.32 -19.28
CA SER A 319 -14.04 -11.62 -20.67
C SER A 319 -13.31 -10.47 -21.36
N LYS A 320 -13.83 -9.24 -21.19
CA LYS A 320 -13.29 -8.02 -21.81
C LYS A 320 -11.84 -7.76 -21.39
N LYS A 321 -11.45 -8.07 -20.15
CA LYS A 321 -10.09 -7.79 -19.64
C LYS A 321 -9.04 -8.82 -20.09
N ILE A 322 -9.45 -9.99 -20.59
CA ILE A 322 -8.53 -10.98 -21.17
C ILE A 322 -7.80 -10.38 -22.38
N LEU A 323 -6.47 -10.51 -22.40
CA LEU A 323 -5.54 -9.96 -23.39
C LEU A 323 -5.51 -8.43 -23.50
N ARG A 324 -6.19 -7.70 -22.61
CA ARG A 324 -6.27 -6.22 -22.65
C ARG A 324 -5.52 -5.50 -21.54
N VAL A 325 -5.09 -6.21 -20.49
CA VAL A 325 -4.44 -5.60 -19.31
C VAL A 325 -3.02 -6.12 -19.11
N SER A 326 -2.88 -7.43 -18.87
CA SER A 326 -1.60 -8.10 -18.70
C SER A 326 -1.76 -9.63 -18.79
N HIS A 327 -0.64 -10.35 -18.84
CA HIS A 327 -0.67 -11.82 -18.74
C HIS A 327 -1.22 -12.30 -17.40
N VAL A 328 -0.95 -11.58 -16.30
CA VAL A 328 -1.48 -11.93 -14.97
C VAL A 328 -2.99 -11.73 -14.95
N ALA A 329 -3.49 -10.61 -15.44
CA ALA A 329 -4.93 -10.35 -15.55
C ALA A 329 -5.63 -11.41 -16.43
N SER A 330 -5.03 -11.76 -17.57
CA SER A 330 -5.58 -12.77 -18.47
C SER A 330 -5.64 -14.16 -17.82
N ASP A 331 -4.59 -14.56 -17.10
CA ASP A 331 -4.56 -15.81 -16.34
C ASP A 331 -5.67 -15.87 -15.28
N ARG A 332 -5.84 -14.79 -14.50
CA ARG A 332 -6.89 -14.70 -13.47
C ARG A 332 -8.29 -14.70 -14.07
N ALA A 333 -8.52 -13.97 -15.15
CA ALA A 333 -9.80 -13.95 -15.83
C ALA A 333 -10.17 -15.33 -16.42
N VAL A 334 -9.23 -16.02 -17.06
CA VAL A 334 -9.45 -17.40 -17.55
C VAL A 334 -9.73 -18.37 -16.39
N ARG A 335 -9.07 -18.20 -15.24
CA ARG A 335 -9.37 -19.00 -14.04
C ARG A 335 -10.77 -18.76 -13.48
N ILE A 336 -11.23 -17.51 -13.44
CA ILE A 336 -12.60 -17.17 -13.03
C ILE A 336 -13.61 -17.88 -13.94
N LEU A 337 -13.46 -17.73 -15.25
CA LEU A 337 -14.35 -18.36 -16.24
C LEU A 337 -14.30 -19.89 -16.16
N SER A 338 -13.11 -20.46 -15.93
CA SER A 338 -12.93 -21.91 -15.72
C SER A 338 -13.66 -22.40 -14.46
N SER A 339 -13.59 -21.66 -13.36
CA SER A 339 -14.33 -21.98 -12.12
C SER A 339 -15.84 -21.99 -12.36
N ILE A 340 -16.37 -20.96 -13.04
CA ILE A 340 -17.78 -20.88 -13.41
C ILE A 340 -18.19 -22.04 -14.32
N CYS A 341 -17.41 -22.33 -15.36
CA CYS A 341 -17.70 -23.42 -16.30
C CYS A 341 -17.70 -24.79 -15.63
N ARG A 342 -16.90 -24.98 -14.59
CA ARG A 342 -16.80 -26.27 -13.91
C ARG A 342 -17.89 -26.48 -12.86
N PHE A 343 -18.30 -25.42 -12.17
CA PHE A 343 -19.13 -25.54 -10.96
C PHE A 343 -20.47 -24.79 -11.03
N SER A 344 -20.72 -24.01 -12.07
CA SER A 344 -21.91 -23.16 -12.19
C SER A 344 -22.44 -23.07 -13.63
N ALA A 345 -22.08 -24.03 -14.49
CA ALA A 345 -22.48 -24.06 -15.90
C ALA A 345 -23.94 -24.55 -16.08
N THR A 346 -24.89 -23.63 -15.98
CA THR A 346 -26.28 -23.86 -16.43
C THR A 346 -26.41 -23.52 -17.92
N CYS A 347 -27.48 -23.98 -18.57
CA CYS A 347 -27.74 -23.62 -19.97
C CYS A 347 -27.78 -22.10 -20.19
N GLY A 348 -28.40 -21.34 -19.27
CA GLY A 348 -28.45 -19.88 -19.33
C GLY A 348 -27.06 -19.25 -19.28
N VAL A 349 -26.22 -19.67 -18.33
CA VAL A 349 -24.85 -19.19 -18.19
C VAL A 349 -24.03 -19.48 -19.45
N LEU A 350 -24.11 -20.70 -20.00
CA LEU A 350 -23.35 -21.06 -21.21
C LEU A 350 -23.79 -20.26 -22.44
N GLN A 351 -25.07 -19.89 -22.55
CA GLN A 351 -25.58 -19.02 -23.61
C GLN A 351 -25.13 -17.57 -23.42
N GLU A 352 -25.19 -17.04 -22.20
CA GLU A 352 -24.67 -15.70 -21.90
C GLU A 352 -23.18 -15.59 -22.24
N MET A 353 -22.38 -16.60 -21.89
CA MET A 353 -20.95 -16.67 -22.22
C MET A 353 -20.69 -16.60 -23.74
N LEU A 354 -21.57 -17.19 -24.58
CA LEU A 354 -21.50 -17.04 -26.03
C LEU A 354 -21.80 -15.59 -26.45
N GLN A 355 -22.89 -15.03 -25.95
CA GLN A 355 -23.37 -13.68 -26.30
C GLN A 355 -22.35 -12.59 -25.91
N VAL A 356 -21.73 -12.69 -24.73
CA VAL A 356 -20.71 -11.74 -24.27
C VAL A 356 -19.31 -12.02 -24.84
N GLY A 357 -19.18 -12.97 -25.76
CA GLY A 357 -17.95 -13.25 -26.49
C GLY A 357 -16.85 -13.96 -25.68
N VAL A 358 -17.19 -14.65 -24.59
CA VAL A 358 -16.22 -15.44 -23.81
C VAL A 358 -15.56 -16.50 -24.67
N VAL A 359 -16.35 -17.25 -25.44
CA VAL A 359 -15.83 -18.37 -26.24
C VAL A 359 -14.83 -17.88 -27.30
N ALA A 360 -15.16 -16.80 -28.01
CA ALA A 360 -14.24 -16.16 -28.94
C ALA A 360 -12.95 -15.72 -28.25
N LYS A 361 -13.04 -15.15 -27.05
CA LYS A 361 -11.89 -14.73 -26.26
C LYS A 361 -11.00 -15.90 -25.85
N LEU A 362 -11.57 -17.03 -25.44
CA LEU A 362 -10.82 -18.25 -25.10
C LEU A 362 -10.10 -18.84 -26.32
N CYS A 363 -10.73 -18.84 -27.50
CA CYS A 363 -10.05 -19.24 -28.74
C CYS A 363 -8.84 -18.34 -29.05
N LEU A 364 -8.97 -17.02 -28.87
CA LEU A 364 -7.87 -16.07 -29.06
C LEU A 364 -6.70 -16.34 -28.09
N VAL A 365 -6.98 -16.70 -26.84
CA VAL A 365 -5.94 -17.06 -25.84
C VAL A 365 -5.08 -18.23 -26.31
N LEU A 366 -5.64 -19.18 -27.07
CA LEU A 366 -4.86 -20.31 -27.61
C LEU A 366 -3.86 -19.86 -28.69
N GLN A 367 -4.19 -18.81 -29.44
CA GLN A 367 -3.41 -18.32 -30.59
C GLN A 367 -2.27 -17.39 -30.19
N VAL A 368 -2.53 -16.47 -29.26
CA VAL A 368 -1.53 -15.46 -28.86
C VAL A 368 -0.51 -16.03 -27.88
N ASP A 369 0.64 -15.36 -27.73
CA ASP A 369 1.60 -15.76 -26.72
C ASP A 369 1.03 -15.53 -25.31
N CYS A 370 0.95 -16.61 -24.54
CA CYS A 370 0.34 -16.67 -23.22
C CYS A 370 0.99 -17.78 -22.43
N ARG A 371 0.96 -17.67 -21.11
CA ARG A 371 1.49 -18.71 -20.22
C ARG A 371 0.81 -20.04 -20.52
N PHE A 372 1.61 -21.11 -20.58
CA PHE A 372 1.14 -22.47 -20.88
C PHE A 372 -0.09 -22.89 -20.05
N LYS A 373 -0.03 -22.69 -18.72
CA LYS A 373 -1.14 -23.00 -17.81
C LYS A 373 -2.45 -22.26 -18.14
N THR A 374 -2.35 -21.04 -18.66
CA THR A 374 -3.52 -20.25 -19.08
C THR A 374 -4.14 -20.82 -20.36
N LYS A 375 -3.31 -21.23 -21.33
CA LYS A 375 -3.76 -21.89 -22.57
C LYS A 375 -4.42 -23.24 -22.27
N GLU A 376 -3.82 -24.04 -21.38
CA GLU A 376 -4.37 -25.34 -20.98
C GLU A 376 -5.76 -25.20 -20.35
N LYS A 377 -5.94 -24.28 -19.39
CA LYS A 377 -7.27 -24.00 -18.81
C LYS A 377 -8.27 -23.53 -19.85
N ALA A 378 -7.87 -22.65 -20.77
CA ALA A 378 -8.76 -22.20 -21.86
C ALA A 378 -9.18 -23.38 -22.75
N ARG A 379 -8.25 -24.28 -23.08
CA ARG A 379 -8.49 -25.49 -23.86
C ARG A 379 -9.45 -26.44 -23.14
N GLU A 380 -9.24 -26.70 -21.86
CA GLU A 380 -10.10 -27.53 -21.02
C GLU A 380 -11.54 -27.01 -21.00
N VAL A 381 -11.72 -25.70 -20.79
CA VAL A 381 -13.05 -25.06 -20.75
C VAL A 381 -13.76 -25.21 -22.10
N LEU A 382 -13.06 -24.95 -23.21
CA LEU A 382 -13.62 -25.11 -24.56
C LEU A 382 -14.00 -26.56 -24.86
N LYS A 383 -13.19 -27.54 -24.43
CA LYS A 383 -13.51 -28.97 -24.58
C LYS A 383 -14.73 -29.36 -23.75
N LEU A 384 -14.78 -28.92 -22.49
CA LEU A 384 -15.82 -29.26 -21.52
C LEU A 384 -17.24 -28.96 -22.03
N HIS A 385 -17.41 -27.80 -22.69
CA HIS A 385 -18.72 -27.34 -23.19
C HIS A 385 -18.84 -27.33 -24.71
N SER A 386 -18.01 -28.13 -25.40
CA SER A 386 -17.96 -28.22 -26.86
C SER A 386 -19.31 -28.52 -27.52
N ARG A 387 -20.17 -29.32 -26.87
CA ARG A 387 -21.53 -29.63 -27.37
C ARG A 387 -22.42 -28.40 -27.52
N VAL A 388 -22.23 -27.39 -26.67
CA VAL A 388 -23.03 -26.16 -26.67
C VAL A 388 -22.38 -25.09 -27.55
N TRP A 389 -21.05 -24.99 -27.54
CA TRP A 389 -20.35 -23.86 -28.13
C TRP A 389 -19.84 -24.09 -29.55
N LYS A 390 -19.33 -25.29 -29.88
CA LYS A 390 -18.52 -25.52 -31.10
C LYS A 390 -19.21 -25.08 -32.40
N ASN A 391 -20.52 -25.25 -32.49
CA ASN A 391 -21.30 -24.95 -33.70
C ASN A 391 -22.14 -23.66 -33.56
N SER A 392 -21.86 -22.84 -32.56
CA SER A 392 -22.61 -21.59 -32.34
C SER A 392 -22.24 -20.54 -33.38
N SER A 393 -23.25 -19.86 -33.92
CA SER A 393 -23.08 -18.70 -34.82
C SER A 393 -22.44 -17.49 -34.14
N CYS A 394 -22.37 -17.47 -32.81
CA CYS A 394 -21.73 -16.42 -32.04
C CYS A 394 -20.19 -16.49 -32.10
N ILE A 395 -19.62 -17.59 -32.60
CA ILE A 395 -18.16 -17.73 -32.79
C ILE A 395 -17.79 -17.22 -34.19
N PRO A 396 -16.93 -16.21 -34.31
CA PRO A 396 -16.43 -15.76 -35.61
C PRO A 396 -15.79 -16.92 -36.39
N GLY A 397 -16.12 -17.05 -37.68
CA GLY A 397 -15.69 -18.18 -38.51
C GLY A 397 -14.17 -18.40 -38.54
N HIS A 398 -13.38 -17.33 -38.47
CA HIS A 398 -11.91 -17.40 -38.42
C HIS A 398 -11.36 -18.02 -37.12
N LEU A 399 -12.17 -18.13 -36.05
CA LEU A 399 -11.79 -18.75 -34.79
C LEU A 399 -12.17 -20.23 -34.70
N LEU A 400 -13.09 -20.71 -35.55
CA LEU A 400 -13.54 -22.12 -35.55
C LEU A 400 -12.40 -23.14 -35.75
N PRO A 401 -11.41 -22.91 -36.63
CA PRO A 401 -10.28 -23.85 -36.81
C PRO A 401 -9.43 -24.03 -35.54
N PHE A 402 -9.45 -23.03 -34.66
CA PHE A 402 -8.67 -23.03 -33.41
C PHE A 402 -9.44 -23.60 -32.22
N TYR A 403 -10.72 -23.94 -32.41
CA TYR A 403 -11.51 -24.62 -31.40
C TYR A 403 -10.91 -26.02 -31.17
N PRO A 404 -10.58 -26.41 -29.93
CA PRO A 404 -9.95 -27.70 -29.68
C PRO A 404 -10.85 -28.86 -30.11
N SER A 405 -10.26 -29.85 -30.78
CA SER A 405 -10.95 -31.09 -31.12
C SER A 405 -11.38 -31.82 -29.84
N SER A 406 -12.54 -32.47 -29.90
CA SER A 406 -13.11 -33.26 -28.79
C SER A 406 -12.37 -34.56 -28.51
N SER A 407 -11.30 -34.85 -29.27
CA SER A 407 -10.47 -36.06 -29.20
C SER A 407 -9.03 -35.68 -28.88
N SER A 408 -8.70 -35.61 -27.60
CA SER A 408 -7.34 -35.74 -27.02
C SER A 408 -7.43 -35.67 -25.50
#